data_AF-A0A1Q5N4J6-F1
#
_entry.id   AF-A0A1Q5N4J6-F1
#
_cell.length_a   1.000
_cell.length_b   1.000
_cell.length_c   1.000
_cell.angle_alpha   90.00
_cell.angle_beta   90.00
_cell.angle_gamma   90.00
#
_symmetry.space_group_name_H-M   'P 1'
#
loop_
_entity.id
_entity.type
_entity.pdbx_description
1 polymer ?
#
loop_
_entity_poly.entity_id
_entity_poly.type
_entity_poly.pdbx_seq_one_letter_code
_entity_poly.pdbx_strand_id
1 'polypeptide(L)'
;MNRTDRLYALVEELRAVSPRPRSARWLADRFEVSSRTIERDISALLQAGVPVWAEPGRTGGYCLDRSRTLPPVNLTPGEAVAMAVALRGMEGTPFRATAAAALRKLVAAMGEDDAAAAHDMAGRVHLLGPVDAPAPARGPRGVTDALSTGRVLRIEYGDREGATTTRDIEPLGYIGKTGHWYLLAWCRLRDALRAFRTDRIVSVHVTAEVPEPRELRREDLDIPYGVVHQLSLS
;
A
#
# COMPACT_ATOMS: atom_id res chain seq x y z
N MET A 1 5.98 -7.47 -35.57
CA MET A 1 5.78 -6.76 -34.28
C MET A 1 5.37 -5.31 -34.54
N ASN A 2 4.26 -4.84 -33.98
CA ASN A 2 3.86 -3.43 -34.09
C ASN A 2 4.85 -2.54 -33.32
N ARG A 3 4.95 -1.26 -33.67
CA ARG A 3 5.83 -0.29 -33.02
C ARG A 3 5.54 -0.14 -31.53
N THR A 4 4.27 -0.13 -31.12
CA THR A 4 3.89 -0.02 -29.70
C THR A 4 4.42 -1.20 -28.89
N ASP A 5 4.18 -2.43 -29.36
CA ASP A 5 4.68 -3.66 -28.72
C ASP A 5 6.22 -3.65 -28.64
N ARG A 6 6.88 -3.19 -29.71
CA ARG A 6 8.34 -3.06 -29.73
C ARG A 6 8.85 -2.04 -28.71
N LEU A 7 8.17 -0.90 -28.54
CA LEU A 7 8.57 0.11 -27.55
C LEU A 7 8.45 -0.45 -26.12
N TYR A 8 7.36 -1.15 -25.80
CA TYR A 8 7.22 -1.84 -24.52
C TYR A 8 8.32 -2.88 -24.30
N ALA A 9 8.52 -3.77 -25.28
CA ALA A 9 9.54 -4.81 -25.18
C ALA A 9 10.96 -4.23 -25.08
N LEU A 10 11.23 -3.11 -25.76
CA LEU A 10 12.50 -2.39 -25.66
C LEU A 10 12.73 -1.84 -24.25
N VAL A 11 11.72 -1.24 -23.62
CA VAL A 11 11.83 -0.75 -22.23
C VAL A 11 12.12 -1.90 -21.26
N GLU A 12 11.43 -3.02 -21.39
CA GLU A 12 11.67 -4.19 -20.52
C GLU A 12 13.08 -4.77 -20.74
N GLU A 13 13.56 -4.84 -21.98
CA GLU A 13 14.92 -5.27 -22.27
C GLU A 13 15.96 -4.34 -21.63
N LEU A 14 15.80 -3.02 -21.80
CA LEU A 14 16.69 -2.01 -21.22
C LEU A 14 16.68 -2.05 -19.68
N ARG A 15 15.54 -2.39 -19.08
CA ARG A 15 15.40 -2.61 -17.63
C ARG A 15 16.16 -3.86 -17.18
N ALA A 16 15.96 -4.98 -17.87
CA ALA A 16 16.54 -6.27 -17.53
C ALA A 16 18.06 -6.27 -17.60
N VAL A 17 18.64 -5.60 -18.61
CA VAL A 17 20.09 -5.54 -18.80
C VAL A 17 20.78 -4.50 -17.92
N SER A 18 20.05 -3.51 -17.41
CA SER A 18 20.59 -2.44 -16.57
C SER A 18 21.33 -3.00 -15.33
N PRO A 19 22.53 -2.51 -14.97
CA PRO A 19 23.21 -1.34 -15.52
C PRO A 19 24.07 -1.63 -16.76
N ARG A 20 24.11 -2.86 -17.27
CA ARG A 20 24.96 -3.26 -18.40
C ARG A 20 24.29 -2.87 -19.73
N PRO A 21 24.79 -1.86 -20.47
CA PRO A 21 24.14 -1.41 -21.68
C PRO A 21 24.20 -2.45 -22.82
N ARG A 22 23.24 -2.35 -23.74
CA ARG A 22 23.23 -3.07 -25.01
C ARG A 22 23.36 -2.11 -26.17
N SER A 23 24.22 -2.44 -27.13
CA SER A 23 24.42 -1.59 -28.31
C SER A 23 23.17 -1.56 -29.19
N ALA A 24 23.02 -0.49 -30.00
CA ALA A 24 21.94 -0.38 -30.98
C ALA A 24 21.86 -1.60 -31.89
N ARG A 25 23.02 -2.15 -32.28
CA ARG A 25 23.13 -3.33 -33.13
C ARG A 25 22.60 -4.59 -32.46
N TRP A 26 22.96 -4.82 -31.20
CA TRP A 26 22.47 -5.98 -30.46
C TRP A 26 20.94 -5.95 -30.29
N LEU A 27 20.40 -4.77 -29.97
CA LEU A 27 18.96 -4.56 -29.86
C LEU A 27 18.27 -4.75 -31.22
N ALA A 28 18.89 -4.26 -32.30
CA ALA A 28 18.40 -4.41 -33.66
C ALA A 28 18.29 -5.88 -34.07
N ASP A 29 19.33 -6.67 -33.79
CA ASP A 29 19.33 -8.12 -34.06
C ASP A 29 18.25 -8.83 -33.23
N ARG A 30 18.10 -8.49 -31.94
CA ARG A 30 17.10 -9.08 -31.04
C ARG A 30 15.66 -8.79 -31.45
N PHE A 31 15.38 -7.57 -31.88
CA PHE A 31 14.02 -7.12 -32.26
C PHE A 31 13.75 -7.25 -33.76
N GLU A 32 14.69 -7.82 -34.53
CA GLU A 32 14.62 -8.02 -35.98
C GLU A 32 14.31 -6.73 -36.76
N VAL A 33 14.98 -5.64 -36.39
CA VAL A 33 14.85 -4.32 -37.02
C VAL A 33 16.22 -3.72 -37.33
N SER A 34 16.27 -2.58 -38.02
CA SER A 34 17.53 -1.87 -38.24
C SER A 34 17.99 -1.11 -36.98
N SER A 35 19.31 -0.89 -36.82
CA SER A 35 19.86 -0.01 -35.77
C SER A 35 19.24 1.40 -35.80
N ARG A 36 18.95 1.92 -37.01
CA ARG A 36 18.28 3.21 -37.18
C ARG A 36 16.85 3.21 -36.61
N THR A 37 16.16 2.06 -36.66
CA THR A 37 14.85 1.89 -36.05
C THR A 37 14.97 1.91 -34.52
N ILE A 38 15.96 1.20 -33.96
CA ILE A 38 16.24 1.22 -32.52
C ILE A 38 16.56 2.64 -32.05
N GLU A 39 17.47 3.36 -32.71
CA GLU A 39 17.83 4.73 -32.34
C GLU A 39 16.63 5.68 -32.36
N ARG A 40 15.74 5.54 -33.37
CA ARG A 40 14.48 6.29 -33.42
C ARG A 40 13.52 5.94 -32.30
N ASP A 41 13.42 4.65 -31.94
CA ASP A 41 12.56 4.20 -30.86
C ASP A 41 13.12 4.63 -29.48
N ILE A 42 14.45 4.57 -29.27
CA ILE A 42 15.12 5.13 -28.08
C ILE A 42 14.86 6.64 -27.96
N SER A 43 14.96 7.38 -29.07
CA SER A 43 14.66 8.81 -29.08
C SER A 43 13.19 9.09 -28.70
N ALA A 44 12.25 8.27 -29.19
CA ALA A 44 10.85 8.38 -28.82
C ALA A 44 10.61 8.06 -27.33
N LEU A 45 11.29 7.05 -26.78
CA LEU A 45 11.23 6.72 -25.35
C LEU A 45 11.77 7.86 -24.48
N LEU A 46 12.90 8.47 -24.86
CA LEU A 46 13.46 9.64 -24.17
C LEU A 46 12.49 10.83 -24.19
N GLN A 47 11.85 11.09 -25.34
CA GLN A 47 10.82 12.14 -25.46
C GLN A 47 9.58 11.84 -24.61
N ALA A 48 9.25 10.56 -24.42
CA ALA A 48 8.18 10.11 -23.53
C ALA A 48 8.58 10.09 -22.04
N GLY A 49 9.80 10.50 -21.69
CA GLY A 49 10.29 10.60 -20.31
C GLY A 49 10.82 9.28 -19.72
N VAL A 50 11.04 8.26 -20.54
CA VAL A 50 11.70 7.02 -20.10
C VAL A 50 13.17 7.33 -19.80
N PRO A 51 13.70 7.00 -18.61
CA PRO A 51 15.05 7.35 -18.21
C PRO A 51 16.08 6.39 -18.83
N VAL A 52 16.24 6.45 -20.15
CA VAL A 52 17.28 5.69 -20.87
C VAL A 52 18.62 6.39 -20.66
N TRP A 53 19.60 5.65 -20.14
CA TRP A 53 21.00 6.04 -20.10
C TRP A 53 21.73 5.50 -21.33
N ALA A 54 22.57 6.34 -21.93
CA ALA A 54 23.43 5.95 -23.04
C ALA A 54 24.89 6.03 -22.60
N GLU A 55 25.60 4.91 -22.67
CA GLU A 55 27.04 4.86 -22.45
C GLU A 55 27.76 5.06 -23.80
N PRO A 56 28.56 6.12 -23.98
CA PRO A 56 29.28 6.35 -25.24
C PRO A 56 30.43 5.37 -25.46
N GLY A 57 30.87 5.22 -26.71
CA GLY A 57 32.07 4.46 -27.07
C GLY A 57 31.80 3.13 -27.79
N ARG A 58 32.88 2.44 -28.18
CA ARG A 58 32.81 1.23 -29.05
C ARG A 58 32.09 0.04 -28.40
N THR A 59 32.12 -0.03 -27.07
CA THR A 59 31.44 -1.03 -26.24
C THR A 59 30.20 -0.46 -25.54
N GLY A 60 29.83 0.77 -25.88
CA GLY A 60 28.70 1.48 -25.30
C GLY A 60 27.33 0.98 -25.79
N GLY A 61 26.27 1.61 -25.30
CA GLY A 61 24.90 1.23 -25.64
C GLY A 61 23.87 1.86 -24.72
N TYR A 62 22.67 1.28 -24.70
CA TYR A 62 21.53 1.78 -23.96
C TYR A 62 21.14 0.83 -22.82
N CYS A 63 20.77 1.39 -21.68
CA CYS A 63 20.07 0.70 -20.57
C CYS A 63 19.15 1.70 -19.87
N LEU A 64 18.30 1.26 -18.93
CA LEU A 64 17.61 2.19 -18.05
C LEU A 64 18.55 2.68 -16.93
N ASP A 65 18.48 3.97 -16.62
CA ASP A 65 19.17 4.58 -15.49
C ASP A 65 18.53 4.12 -14.16
N ARG A 66 19.18 3.18 -13.45
CA ARG A 66 18.70 2.70 -12.14
C ARG A 66 18.57 3.80 -11.09
N SER A 67 19.25 4.94 -11.25
CA SER A 67 19.11 6.06 -10.31
C SER A 67 17.79 6.83 -10.47
N ARG A 68 17.07 6.59 -11.57
CA ARG A 68 15.80 7.27 -11.92
C ARG A 68 14.60 6.33 -12.03
N THR A 69 14.78 5.04 -11.78
CA THR A 69 13.69 4.06 -11.70
C THR A 69 13.77 3.33 -10.38
N LEU A 70 12.61 3.03 -9.78
CA LEU A 70 12.58 2.05 -8.72
C LEU A 70 12.84 0.67 -9.34
N PRO A 71 13.62 -0.21 -8.69
CA PRO A 71 13.64 -1.62 -9.03
C PRO A 71 12.24 -2.22 -8.83
N PRO A 72 11.95 -3.42 -9.37
CA PRO A 72 10.71 -4.13 -9.03
C PRO A 72 10.56 -4.20 -7.51
N VAL A 73 9.47 -3.64 -7.01
CA VAL A 73 9.10 -3.66 -5.59
C VAL A 73 7.85 -4.51 -5.45
N ASN A 74 7.87 -5.46 -4.52
CA ASN A 74 6.68 -6.19 -4.12
C ASN A 74 6.18 -5.52 -2.84
N LEU A 75 4.97 -4.97 -2.91
CA LEU A 75 4.31 -4.36 -1.76
C LEU A 75 3.21 -5.31 -1.27
N THR A 76 3.19 -5.57 0.02
CA THR A 76 2.10 -6.29 0.66
C THR A 76 0.87 -5.39 0.79
N PRO A 77 -0.35 -5.96 0.90
CA PRO A 77 -1.57 -5.21 1.19
C PRO A 77 -1.46 -4.30 2.43
N GLY A 78 -0.82 -4.80 3.49
CA GLY A 78 -0.61 -4.05 4.73
C GLY A 78 0.31 -2.84 4.55
N GLU A 79 1.38 -2.96 3.78
CA GLU A 79 2.27 -1.84 3.46
C GLU A 79 1.55 -0.76 2.65
N ALA A 80 0.73 -1.15 1.68
CA ALA A 80 -0.06 -0.22 0.88
C ALA A 80 -1.06 0.58 1.74
N VAL A 81 -1.78 -0.11 2.63
CA VAL A 81 -2.70 0.53 3.59
C VAL A 81 -1.96 1.45 4.55
N ALA A 82 -0.81 1.04 5.07
CA ALA A 82 0.01 1.86 5.96
C ALA A 82 0.48 3.16 5.27
N MET A 83 0.94 3.07 4.01
CA MET A 83 1.32 4.23 3.22
C MET A 83 0.12 5.12 2.93
N ALA A 84 -1.05 4.56 2.60
CA ALA A 84 -2.26 5.34 2.39
C ALA A 84 -2.65 6.14 3.64
N VAL A 85 -2.63 5.52 4.83
CA VAL A 85 -2.87 6.20 6.10
C VAL A 85 -1.87 7.35 6.32
N ALA A 86 -0.58 7.13 6.06
CA ALA A 86 0.44 8.16 6.21
C ALA A 86 0.24 9.34 5.22
N LEU A 87 -0.06 9.04 3.95
CA LEU A 87 -0.26 10.03 2.90
C LEU A 87 -1.56 10.84 3.08
N ARG A 88 -2.59 10.28 3.72
CA ARG A 88 -3.82 11.02 4.07
C ARG A 88 -3.54 12.22 4.98
N GLY A 89 -2.60 12.10 5.91
CA GLY A 89 -2.18 13.22 6.77
C GLY A 89 -1.53 14.39 6.02
N MET A 90 -1.29 14.26 4.70
CA MET A 90 -0.73 15.31 3.85
C MET A 90 -1.82 16.14 3.14
N GLU A 91 -3.10 15.85 3.33
CA GLU A 91 -4.20 16.50 2.59
C GLU A 91 -4.31 18.02 2.84
N GLY A 92 -4.02 18.52 4.05
CA GLY A 92 -3.95 19.98 4.33
C GLY A 92 -2.59 20.63 4.05
N THR A 93 -1.66 19.91 3.42
CA THR A 93 -0.33 20.43 3.08
C THR A 93 -0.24 20.77 1.58
N PRO A 94 0.74 21.60 1.16
CA PRO A 94 1.01 21.86 -0.26
C PRO A 94 1.32 20.59 -1.08
N PHE A 95 1.62 19.47 -0.43
CA PHE A 95 2.00 18.21 -1.07
C PHE A 95 0.81 17.28 -1.36
N ARG A 96 -0.44 17.68 -1.08
CA ARG A 96 -1.65 16.87 -1.32
C ARG A 96 -1.68 16.18 -2.69
N ALA A 97 -1.44 16.95 -3.76
CA ALA A 97 -1.49 16.41 -5.12
C ALA A 97 -0.37 15.38 -5.38
N THR A 98 0.82 15.65 -4.86
CA THR A 98 1.98 14.75 -4.95
C THR A 98 1.77 13.48 -4.15
N ALA A 99 1.19 13.57 -2.95
CA ALA A 99 0.84 12.43 -2.11
C ALA A 99 -0.19 11.52 -2.80
N ALA A 100 -1.24 12.10 -3.39
CA ALA A 100 -2.23 11.34 -4.16
C ALA A 100 -1.59 10.65 -5.39
N ALA A 101 -0.69 11.33 -6.09
CA ALA A 101 0.03 10.74 -7.22
C ALA A 101 0.97 9.61 -6.78
N ALA A 102 1.63 9.74 -5.63
CA ALA A 102 2.47 8.69 -5.06
C ALA A 102 1.64 7.45 -4.69
N LEU A 103 0.49 7.63 -4.03
CA LEU A 103 -0.39 6.52 -3.67
C LEU A 103 -0.85 5.72 -4.90
N ARG A 104 -1.29 6.42 -5.97
CA ARG A 104 -1.67 5.75 -7.22
C ARG A 104 -0.52 4.95 -7.84
N LYS A 105 0.70 5.47 -7.80
CA LYS A 105 1.88 4.75 -8.31
C LYS A 105 2.22 3.51 -7.48
N LEU A 106 2.06 3.60 -6.15
CA LEU A 106 2.30 2.48 -5.24
C LEU A 106 1.31 1.35 -5.51
N VAL A 107 0.00 1.67 -5.59
CA VAL A 107 -1.05 0.69 -5.89
C VAL A 107 -0.87 0.09 -7.28
N ALA A 108 -0.50 0.90 -8.29
CA ALA A 108 -0.25 0.42 -9.64
C ALA A 108 1.00 -0.46 -9.78
N ALA A 109 1.91 -0.44 -8.79
CA ALA A 109 3.07 -1.32 -8.76
C ALA A 109 2.78 -2.69 -8.12
N MET A 110 1.58 -2.88 -7.55
CA MET A 110 1.16 -4.12 -6.91
C MET A 110 0.64 -5.14 -7.94
N GLY A 111 0.72 -6.43 -7.61
CA GLY A 111 -0.03 -7.46 -8.32
C GLY A 111 -1.54 -7.28 -8.14
N GLU A 112 -2.34 -7.83 -9.05
CA GLU A 112 -3.79 -7.68 -9.04
C GLU A 112 -4.43 -8.20 -7.73
N ASP A 113 -4.01 -9.38 -7.28
CA ASP A 113 -4.49 -9.99 -6.02
C ASP A 113 -4.12 -9.15 -4.79
N ASP A 114 -2.88 -8.67 -4.73
CA ASP A 114 -2.41 -7.82 -3.64
C ASP A 114 -3.13 -6.47 -3.62
N ALA A 115 -3.39 -5.88 -4.80
CA ALA A 115 -4.12 -4.64 -4.93
C ALA A 115 -5.59 -4.79 -4.47
N ALA A 116 -6.23 -5.92 -4.82
CA ALA A 116 -7.58 -6.24 -4.36
C ALA A 116 -7.65 -6.42 -2.85
N ALA A 117 -6.72 -7.19 -2.27
CA ALA A 117 -6.61 -7.37 -0.82
C ALA A 117 -6.32 -6.04 -0.10
N ALA A 118 -5.53 -5.16 -0.69
CA ALA A 118 -5.25 -3.83 -0.14
C ALA A 118 -6.52 -2.96 -0.13
N HIS A 119 -7.34 -3.01 -1.19
CA HIS A 119 -8.61 -2.28 -1.24
C HIS A 119 -9.61 -2.77 -0.19
N ASP A 120 -9.77 -4.09 -0.03
CA ASP A 120 -10.62 -4.65 1.03
C ASP A 120 -10.14 -4.23 2.43
N MET A 121 -8.83 -4.33 2.68
CA MET A 121 -8.24 -3.92 3.96
C MET A 121 -8.41 -2.41 4.20
N ALA A 122 -8.17 -1.57 3.19
CA ALA A 122 -8.38 -0.12 3.27
C ALA A 122 -9.85 0.22 3.57
N GLY A 123 -10.78 -0.50 2.96
CA GLY A 123 -12.21 -0.34 3.20
C GLY A 123 -12.63 -0.53 4.66
N ARG A 124 -11.85 -1.28 5.45
CA ARG A 124 -12.06 -1.54 6.88
C ARG A 124 -11.34 -0.55 7.80
N VAL A 125 -10.64 0.44 7.24
CA VAL A 125 -9.95 1.49 8.00
C VAL A 125 -10.78 2.78 7.93
N HIS A 126 -11.17 3.27 9.10
CA HIS A 126 -11.90 4.51 9.27
C HIS A 126 -11.03 5.51 10.05
N LEU A 127 -11.08 6.78 9.68
CA LEU A 127 -10.35 7.85 10.33
C LEU A 127 -11.36 8.90 10.81
N LEU A 128 -11.25 9.27 12.08
CA LEU A 128 -12.13 10.20 12.78
C LEU A 128 -11.36 11.46 13.20
N GLY A 129 -11.77 12.60 12.65
CA GLY A 129 -11.18 13.90 12.95
C GLY A 129 -11.01 14.75 11.69
N PRO A 130 -10.60 16.03 11.83
CA PRO A 130 -10.19 16.81 10.67
C PRO A 130 -9.03 16.10 9.99
N VAL A 131 -9.04 16.17 8.66
CA VAL A 131 -8.06 15.59 7.75
C VAL A 131 -6.59 15.89 8.14
N ASP A 132 -6.38 16.97 8.89
CA ASP A 132 -5.06 17.49 9.31
C ASP A 132 -4.64 17.07 10.73
N ALA A 133 -5.39 16.17 11.38
CA ALA A 133 -5.01 15.67 12.70
C ALA A 133 -3.72 14.81 12.61
N PRO A 134 -2.78 14.95 13.57
CA PRO A 134 -1.58 14.11 13.63
C PRO A 134 -1.95 12.62 13.60
N ALA A 135 -1.16 11.83 12.86
CA ALA A 135 -1.32 10.38 12.83
C ALA A 135 -1.37 9.80 14.26
N PRO A 136 -2.31 8.90 14.59
CA PRO A 136 -2.44 8.42 15.96
C PRO A 136 -1.21 7.61 16.39
N ALA A 137 -0.82 7.72 17.66
CA ALA A 137 0.40 7.11 18.19
C ALA A 137 0.35 5.56 18.13
N ARG A 138 1.54 4.95 18.05
CA ARG A 138 1.77 3.51 17.83
C ARG A 138 0.88 2.62 18.69
N GLY A 139 0.18 1.68 18.05
CA GLY A 139 -0.38 0.49 18.70
C GLY A 139 0.70 -0.60 18.90
N PRO A 140 0.47 -1.59 19.78
CA PRO A 140 1.37 -2.72 19.98
C PRO A 140 1.54 -3.53 18.68
N ARG A 141 2.76 -4.05 18.48
CA ARG A 141 3.10 -4.95 17.36
C ARG A 141 2.17 -6.16 17.41
N GLY A 142 1.59 -6.54 16.26
CA GLY A 142 0.70 -7.70 16.12
C GLY A 142 -0.79 -7.36 16.01
N VAL A 143 -1.19 -6.12 16.36
CA VAL A 143 -2.57 -5.67 16.10
C VAL A 143 -2.73 -5.29 14.62
N THR A 144 -1.73 -4.68 13.98
CA THR A 144 -1.78 -4.30 12.55
C THR A 144 -2.25 -5.39 11.59
N ASP A 145 -1.96 -6.66 11.88
CA ASP A 145 -2.35 -7.81 11.04
C ASP A 145 -3.69 -8.44 11.46
N ALA A 146 -4.37 -7.89 12.47
CA ALA A 146 -5.66 -8.40 12.96
C ALA A 146 -6.69 -8.57 11.83
N LEU A 147 -6.81 -7.56 10.97
CA LEU A 147 -7.79 -7.54 9.89
C LEU A 147 -7.42 -8.47 8.73
N SER A 148 -6.13 -8.69 8.47
CA SER A 148 -5.69 -9.58 7.38
C SER A 148 -5.90 -11.05 7.69
N THR A 149 -5.93 -11.44 8.97
CA THR A 149 -6.10 -12.85 9.34
C THR A 149 -7.52 -13.38 9.13
N GLY A 150 -8.54 -12.51 9.22
CA GLY A 150 -9.95 -12.94 9.23
C GLY A 150 -10.30 -13.92 10.35
N ARG A 151 -9.53 -13.93 11.45
CA ARG A 151 -9.63 -14.91 12.54
C ARG A 151 -10.03 -14.23 13.85
N VAL A 152 -10.57 -15.02 14.77
CA VAL A 152 -10.79 -14.59 16.15
C VAL A 152 -9.44 -14.34 16.81
N LEU A 153 -9.32 -13.21 17.51
CA LEU A 153 -8.14 -12.88 18.29
C LEU A 153 -8.44 -13.02 19.78
N ARG A 154 -7.53 -13.66 20.49
CA ARG A 154 -7.50 -13.62 21.95
C ARG A 154 -6.58 -12.48 22.39
N ILE A 155 -7.14 -11.50 23.08
CA ILE A 155 -6.39 -10.35 23.59
C ILE A 155 -6.39 -10.31 25.11
N GLU A 156 -5.27 -9.88 25.69
CA GLU A 156 -5.24 -9.36 27.06
C GLU A 156 -5.39 -7.84 26.99
N TYR A 157 -6.42 -7.32 27.63
CA TYR A 157 -6.80 -5.91 27.54
C TYR A 157 -6.85 -5.26 28.92
N GLY A 158 -6.04 -4.22 29.09
CA GLY A 158 -6.08 -3.35 30.27
C GLY A 158 -7.22 -2.35 30.17
N ASP A 159 -8.09 -2.31 31.18
CA ASP A 159 -9.14 -1.30 31.24
C ASP A 159 -8.62 0.07 31.75
N ARG A 160 -9.51 0.99 32.11
CA ARG A 160 -9.12 2.32 32.65
C ARG A 160 -8.62 2.27 34.09
N GLU A 161 -8.98 1.22 34.82
CA GLU A 161 -8.71 1.04 36.25
C GLU A 161 -7.48 0.15 36.48
N GLY A 162 -6.88 -0.36 35.41
CA GLY A 162 -5.67 -1.18 35.43
C GLY A 162 -5.95 -2.68 35.53
N ALA A 163 -7.22 -3.10 35.56
CA ALA A 163 -7.56 -4.52 35.53
C ALA A 163 -7.37 -5.07 34.12
N THR A 164 -6.72 -6.22 34.04
CA THR A 164 -6.48 -6.92 32.78
C THR A 164 -7.57 -7.97 32.58
N THR A 165 -8.18 -7.99 31.40
CA THR A 165 -9.19 -8.98 31.02
C THR A 165 -8.75 -9.72 29.75
N THR A 166 -8.97 -11.03 29.73
CA THR A 166 -8.80 -11.84 28.52
C THR A 166 -10.09 -11.83 27.72
N ARG A 167 -10.02 -11.55 26.42
CA ARG A 167 -11.19 -11.46 25.54
C ARG A 167 -10.93 -12.09 24.19
N ASP A 168 -11.90 -12.87 23.73
CA ASP A 168 -11.96 -13.31 22.34
C ASP A 168 -12.78 -12.28 21.55
N ILE A 169 -12.16 -11.74 20.50
CA ILE A 169 -12.70 -10.64 19.69
C ILE A 169 -12.63 -10.99 18.20
N GLU A 170 -13.62 -10.50 17.45
CA GLU A 170 -13.70 -10.67 15.99
C GLU A 170 -13.36 -9.33 15.33
N PRO A 171 -12.14 -9.14 14.76
CA PRO A 171 -11.70 -7.87 14.19
C PRO A 171 -12.56 -7.46 13.00
N LEU A 172 -13.10 -6.23 13.03
CA LEU A 172 -13.94 -5.71 11.96
C LEU A 172 -13.33 -4.49 11.25
N GLY A 173 -12.58 -3.66 11.98
CA GLY A 173 -11.94 -2.49 11.37
C GLY A 173 -11.08 -1.69 12.33
N TYR A 174 -10.45 -0.63 11.82
CA TYR A 174 -9.72 0.35 12.64
C TYR A 174 -10.43 1.69 12.66
N ILE A 175 -10.39 2.37 13.80
CA ILE A 175 -10.63 3.82 13.91
C ILE A 175 -9.37 4.52 14.40
N GLY A 176 -8.85 5.44 13.60
CA GLY A 176 -7.88 6.43 14.07
C GLY A 176 -8.61 7.66 14.62
N LYS A 177 -8.36 8.06 15.87
CA LYS A 177 -8.87 9.31 16.46
C LYS A 177 -7.72 10.01 17.20
N THR A 178 -7.55 11.31 17.01
CA THR A 178 -6.48 12.17 17.57
C THR A 178 -5.67 11.51 18.71
N GLY A 179 -4.47 11.03 18.40
CA GLY A 179 -3.53 10.44 19.35
C GLY A 179 -3.65 8.95 19.62
N HIS A 180 -4.77 8.29 19.30
CA HIS A 180 -4.99 6.86 19.57
C HIS A 180 -5.60 6.07 18.40
N TRP A 181 -5.16 4.82 18.23
CA TRP A 181 -5.79 3.84 17.35
C TRP A 181 -6.75 2.95 18.15
N TYR A 182 -7.90 2.66 17.56
CA TYR A 182 -8.91 1.78 18.10
C TYR A 182 -9.15 0.62 17.14
N LEU A 183 -9.06 -0.61 17.63
CA LEU A 183 -9.54 -1.80 16.94
C LEU A 183 -11.03 -1.95 17.22
N LEU A 184 -11.85 -1.89 16.17
CA LEU A 184 -13.26 -2.24 16.24
C LEU A 184 -13.39 -3.75 16.11
N ALA A 185 -14.06 -4.37 17.07
CA ALA A 185 -14.26 -5.80 17.06
C ALA A 185 -15.54 -6.21 17.79
N TRP A 186 -16.17 -7.30 17.35
CA TRP A 186 -17.22 -7.95 18.14
C TRP A 186 -16.58 -8.60 19.36
N CYS A 187 -17.00 -8.20 20.55
CA CYS A 187 -16.48 -8.73 21.80
C CYS A 187 -17.37 -9.87 22.29
N ARG A 188 -16.95 -11.13 22.14
CA ARG A 188 -17.76 -12.30 22.53
C ARG A 188 -18.14 -12.32 24.00
N LEU A 189 -17.24 -11.85 24.87
CA LEU A 189 -17.53 -11.73 26.31
C LEU A 189 -18.69 -10.77 26.64
N ARG A 190 -18.95 -9.79 25.76
CA ARG A 190 -19.95 -8.73 25.99
C ARG A 190 -21.09 -8.78 24.98
N ASP A 191 -21.03 -9.71 24.04
CA ASP A 191 -21.96 -9.89 22.93
C ASP A 191 -22.34 -8.58 22.24
N ALA A 192 -21.32 -7.76 21.93
CA ALA A 192 -21.52 -6.42 21.38
C ALA A 192 -20.28 -5.94 20.63
N LEU A 193 -20.49 -5.01 19.69
CA LEU A 193 -19.42 -4.26 19.06
C LEU A 193 -18.72 -3.36 20.08
N ARG A 194 -17.38 -3.36 20.07
CA ARG A 194 -16.57 -2.48 20.92
C ARG A 194 -15.35 -1.93 20.20
N ALA A 195 -14.97 -0.72 20.61
CA ALA A 195 -13.71 -0.09 20.24
C ALA A 195 -12.65 -0.36 21.32
N PHE A 196 -11.62 -1.11 20.97
CA PHE A 196 -10.48 -1.42 21.83
C PHE A 196 -9.33 -0.49 21.52
N ARG A 197 -8.89 0.30 22.51
CA ARG A 197 -7.70 1.13 22.33
C ARG A 197 -6.49 0.22 22.14
N THR A 198 -5.83 0.34 21.00
CA THR A 198 -4.71 -0.53 20.66
C THR A 198 -3.58 -0.42 21.69
N ASP A 199 -3.27 0.78 22.20
CA ASP A 199 -2.27 1.02 23.25
C ASP A 199 -2.55 0.33 24.60
N ARG A 200 -3.75 -0.23 24.80
CA ARG A 200 -4.15 -0.98 25.99
C ARG A 200 -4.21 -2.49 25.79
N ILE A 201 -3.93 -2.96 24.58
CA ILE A 201 -3.78 -4.39 24.30
C ILE A 201 -2.39 -4.80 24.78
N VAL A 202 -2.35 -5.61 25.83
CA VAL A 202 -1.11 -6.10 26.44
C VAL A 202 -0.50 -7.20 25.59
N SER A 203 -1.33 -8.13 25.11
CA SER A 203 -0.91 -9.22 24.23
C SER A 203 -2.04 -9.59 23.27
N VAL A 204 -1.67 -10.16 22.11
CA VAL A 204 -2.58 -10.65 21.08
C VAL A 204 -2.14 -12.03 20.61
N HIS A 205 -3.09 -12.94 20.50
CA HIS A 205 -2.92 -14.26 19.91
C HIS A 205 -3.98 -14.49 18.83
N VAL A 206 -3.52 -14.80 17.62
CA VAL A 206 -4.39 -15.23 16.53
C VAL A 206 -4.82 -16.66 16.79
N THR A 207 -6.12 -16.90 16.89
CA THR A 207 -6.64 -18.26 17.09
C THR A 207 -6.82 -18.98 15.74
N ALA A 208 -7.08 -20.29 15.79
CA ALA A 208 -7.41 -21.05 14.58
C ALA A 208 -8.85 -20.77 14.08
N GLU A 209 -9.68 -20.13 14.88
CA GLU A 209 -11.10 -19.95 14.60
C GLU A 209 -11.36 -18.82 13.60
N VAL A 210 -12.20 -19.11 12.61
CA VAL A 210 -12.74 -18.12 11.67
C VAL A 210 -14.17 -17.81 12.13
N PRO A 211 -14.49 -16.56 12.51
CA PRO A 211 -15.84 -16.20 12.92
C PRO A 211 -16.78 -16.14 11.72
N GLU A 212 -18.09 -16.17 11.98
CA GLU A 212 -19.06 -15.82 10.94
C GLU A 212 -18.82 -14.37 10.47
N PRO A 213 -18.90 -14.10 9.15
CA PRO A 213 -18.70 -12.76 8.64
C PRO A 213 -19.68 -11.78 9.26
N ARG A 214 -19.14 -10.75 9.93
CA ARG A 214 -19.91 -9.62 10.43
C ARG A 214 -19.53 -8.38 9.64
N GLU A 215 -20.54 -7.69 9.15
CA GLU A 215 -20.33 -6.40 8.49
C GLU A 215 -20.32 -5.29 9.53
N LEU A 216 -19.31 -4.42 9.44
CA LEU A 216 -19.26 -3.18 10.21
C LEU A 216 -20.10 -2.12 9.48
N ARG A 217 -21.24 -1.72 10.05
CA ARG A 217 -22.04 -0.62 9.50
C ARG A 217 -21.58 0.68 10.13
N ARG A 218 -21.72 1.78 9.38
CA ARG A 218 -21.40 3.12 9.89
C ARG A 218 -22.22 3.48 11.13
N GLU A 219 -23.45 2.96 11.20
CA GLU A 219 -24.38 3.13 12.31
C GLU A 219 -23.88 2.47 13.61
N ASP A 220 -23.15 1.35 13.51
CA ASP A 220 -22.64 0.62 14.66
C ASP A 220 -21.51 1.37 15.39
N LEU A 221 -20.91 2.35 14.73
CA LEU A 221 -19.77 3.09 15.26
C LEU A 221 -20.16 4.04 16.41
N ASP A 222 -21.46 4.34 16.57
CA ASP A 222 -22.05 5.17 17.63
C ASP A 222 -21.15 6.35 18.04
N ILE A 223 -20.74 7.15 17.03
CA ILE A 223 -19.78 8.24 17.20
C ILE A 223 -20.56 9.54 17.45
N PRO A 224 -20.56 10.09 18.68
CA PRO A 224 -21.37 11.27 18.98
C PRO A 224 -20.74 12.57 18.44
N TYR A 225 -19.47 12.56 18.02
CA TYR A 225 -18.74 13.75 17.55
C TYR A 225 -17.67 13.40 16.48
N GLY A 226 -17.76 14.02 15.30
CA GLY A 226 -16.74 14.00 14.23
C GLY A 226 -17.24 13.46 12.88
N VAL A 227 -16.53 13.80 11.79
CA VAL A 227 -16.76 13.23 10.45
C VAL A 227 -15.90 11.97 10.30
N VAL A 228 -16.52 10.86 9.91
CA VAL A 228 -15.84 9.59 9.62
C VAL A 228 -15.45 9.56 8.15
N HIS A 229 -14.17 9.39 7.88
CA HIS A 229 -13.66 9.13 6.53
C HIS A 229 -13.19 7.68 6.44
N GLN A 230 -13.75 6.93 5.48
CA GLN A 230 -13.23 5.62 5.11
C GLN A 230 -11.97 5.82 4.26
N LEU A 231 -10.92 5.04 4.55
CA LEU A 231 -9.69 5.08 3.78
C LEU A 231 -9.95 4.58 2.36
N SER A 232 -9.41 5.27 1.37
CA SER A 232 -9.44 4.85 -0.03
C SER A 232 -8.03 4.85 -0.59
N LEU A 233 -7.79 3.92 -1.52
CA LEU A 233 -6.54 3.80 -2.29
C LEU A 233 -6.61 4.51 -3.66
N SER A 234 -7.74 5.15 -3.98
CA SER A 234 -8.01 5.88 -5.24
C SER A 234 -7.40 7.29 -5.29
#